data_AF-A0A8C5KXC8-F1
#
_entry.id   AF-A0A8C5KXC8-F1
#
_cell.length_a   1.000
_cell.length_b   1.000
_cell.length_c   1.000
_cell.angle_alpha   90.00
_cell.angle_beta   90.00
_cell.angle_gamma   90.00
#
_symmetry.space_group_name_H-M   'P 1'
#
loop_
_entity.id
_entity.type
_entity.pdbx_description
1 polymer ?
#
loop_
_entity_poly.entity_id
_entity_poly.type
_entity_poly.pdbx_seq_one_letter_code
_entity_poly.pdbx_strand_id
1 'polypeptide(L)'
;FKIWVGGPPCPSPVRLTTAACPQVDGMLESWIWQMVAALTSQLAQPVNVGLVDWISLAHRHYAVAVRNTRRVGQEVASLLHWLEESVHFSRSNVHLIGYSLGAHVSGFAGSSINGKPKIGRITGLDPAGPLFEGASPRDRLSSDDADFVDAIHTFTREHMGLSVGIKQPVAHYDFYPNGGAFQPGCHFLELYKHIAEHGLNAIPQTIKCAHERSVHLFIDSLCHEDLQSTGYHCRDMDRFSQGLCLSCRRGHCNTLGYHIRREPPGKSKMLFLVTRAQSPFKVYHYQFKVQFISQIQKPVEPTFTMSLLGTKEEMKKVPITLGEGITSNKTHSFLITLDMDIGELIRIKFKWENSAVWANIWNTVQTIMPWGIQPHHSGLVLKTIRVKAGETQQRMTFCPENMDDLQLHPTQEKVFVKCEVSAKKTKRKLT
;
A
#
# COMPACT_ATOMS: atom_id res chain seq x y z
N PHE A 1 0.61 33.76 -2.67
CA PHE A 1 0.87 32.79 -3.74
C PHE A 1 2.29 32.99 -4.25
N LYS A 2 3.09 31.93 -4.31
CA LYS A 2 4.40 31.94 -5.00
C LYS A 2 4.28 30.97 -6.18
N ILE A 3 4.52 31.43 -7.41
CA ILE A 3 4.51 30.59 -8.62
C ILE A 3 5.96 30.28 -8.98
N TRP A 4 6.29 28.99 -9.09
CA TRP A 4 7.61 28.52 -9.47
C TRP A 4 7.59 27.99 -10.90
N VAL A 5 8.59 28.42 -11.66
CA VAL A 5 8.85 27.99 -13.04
C VAL A 5 10.28 27.42 -13.07
N GLY A 6 10.41 26.12 -12.87
CA GLY A 6 11.65 25.35 -13.04
C GLY A 6 12.75 25.58 -11.99
N GLY A 7 13.14 24.50 -11.30
CA GLY A 7 14.36 24.42 -10.47
C GLY A 7 15.25 23.25 -10.92
N PRO A 8 16.49 23.11 -10.39
CA PRO A 8 17.41 22.06 -10.81
C PRO A 8 16.87 20.65 -10.49
N PRO A 9 17.24 19.62 -11.27
CA PRO A 9 16.70 18.27 -11.16
C PRO A 9 17.05 17.58 -9.83
N CYS A 10 16.16 16.69 -9.36
CA CYS A 10 16.46 15.77 -8.27
C CYS A 10 17.70 14.92 -8.60
N PRO A 11 18.64 14.69 -7.66
CA PRO A 11 19.80 13.85 -7.93
C PRO A 11 19.39 12.40 -8.18
N SER A 12 19.97 11.80 -9.22
CA SER A 12 19.84 10.41 -9.63
C SER A 12 20.22 9.40 -8.52
N PRO A 13 19.67 8.16 -8.54
CA PRO A 13 19.57 7.28 -7.38
C PRO A 13 20.88 6.65 -6.86
N VAL A 14 22.04 7.00 -7.41
CA VAL A 14 23.31 6.29 -7.08
C VAL A 14 24.12 6.95 -5.96
N ARG A 15 23.78 8.17 -5.52
CA ARG A 15 24.47 8.81 -4.38
C ARG A 15 23.53 9.67 -3.54
N LEU A 16 22.90 9.06 -2.54
CA LEU A 16 22.40 9.77 -1.37
C LEU A 16 23.59 10.17 -0.47
N THR A 17 24.39 11.11 -0.95
CA THR A 17 25.26 11.92 -0.08
C THR A 17 24.69 13.33 -0.10
N THR A 18 23.92 13.66 0.94
CA THR A 18 23.68 15.03 1.45
C THR A 18 23.91 16.16 0.45
N ALA A 19 23.08 16.25 -0.59
CA ALA A 19 22.97 17.46 -1.39
C ALA A 19 21.72 18.19 -0.89
N ALA A 20 21.93 19.13 0.04
CA ALA A 20 20.88 20.00 0.54
C ALA A 20 20.30 20.83 -0.63
N CYS A 21 19.00 20.70 -0.88
CA CYS A 21 18.28 21.77 -1.57
C CYS A 21 18.46 23.06 -0.75
N PRO A 22 18.72 24.22 -1.36
CA PRO A 22 18.84 25.47 -0.63
C PRO A 22 17.57 25.68 0.21
N GLN A 23 17.74 25.77 1.54
CA GLN A 23 16.66 26.07 2.46
C GLN A 23 16.11 27.45 2.16
N VAL A 24 14.97 27.51 1.50
CA VAL A 24 14.16 28.73 1.40
C VAL A 24 13.09 28.64 2.49
N ASP A 25 13.22 29.52 3.48
CA ASP A 25 12.37 29.73 4.66
C ASP A 25 12.21 28.54 5.63
N GLY A 26 12.75 28.69 6.84
CA GLY A 26 12.70 27.70 7.94
C GLY A 26 11.31 27.43 8.55
N MET A 27 10.22 27.84 7.89
CA MET A 27 8.84 27.57 8.30
C MET A 27 8.12 26.53 7.41
N LEU A 28 8.62 26.28 6.19
CA LEU A 28 8.00 25.34 5.26
C LEU A 28 8.63 23.95 5.39
N GLU A 29 7.78 22.93 5.35
CA GLU A 29 8.21 21.54 5.43
C GLU A 29 9.06 21.13 4.22
N SER A 30 10.11 20.35 4.45
CA SER A 30 11.11 20.02 3.41
C SER A 30 10.51 19.27 2.21
N TRP A 31 9.45 18.49 2.42
CA TRP A 31 8.76 17.75 1.37
C TRP A 31 8.16 18.66 0.29
N ILE A 32 7.82 19.92 0.62
CA ILE A 32 7.24 20.88 -0.33
C ILE A 32 8.22 21.10 -1.48
N TRP A 33 9.48 21.34 -1.14
CA TRP A 33 10.53 21.57 -2.13
C TRP A 33 10.86 20.32 -2.93
N GLN A 34 10.82 19.15 -2.30
CA GLN A 34 10.97 17.87 -3.00
C GLN A 34 9.85 17.65 -4.02
N MET A 35 8.60 17.97 -3.66
CA MET A 35 7.46 17.86 -4.56
C MET A 35 7.53 18.84 -5.73
N VAL A 36 7.88 20.11 -5.47
CA VAL A 36 8.09 21.12 -6.51
C VAL A 36 9.18 20.67 -7.48
N ALA A 37 10.31 20.17 -6.97
CA ALA A 37 11.39 19.65 -7.79
C ALA A 37 10.94 18.44 -8.62
N ALA A 38 10.21 17.48 -8.03
CA ALA A 38 9.69 16.32 -8.75
C ALA A 38 8.72 16.72 -9.87
N LEU A 39 7.77 17.63 -9.59
CA LEU A 39 6.79 18.11 -10.58
C LEU A 39 7.45 18.89 -11.72
N THR A 40 8.50 19.67 -11.45
CA THR A 40 9.14 20.52 -12.47
C THR A 40 10.23 19.80 -13.28
N SER A 41 10.84 18.74 -12.73
CA SER A 41 11.98 18.05 -13.37
C SER A 41 11.63 16.70 -14.01
N GLN A 42 10.59 16.02 -13.54
CA GLN A 42 10.29 14.65 -13.98
C GLN A 42 9.20 14.56 -15.05
N LEU A 43 8.47 15.64 -15.30
CA LEU A 43 7.37 15.64 -16.27
C LEU A 43 7.87 15.97 -17.68
N ALA A 44 7.42 15.20 -18.67
CA ALA A 44 7.73 15.44 -20.08
C ALA A 44 7.16 16.77 -20.61
N GLN A 45 6.05 17.24 -20.02
CA GLN A 45 5.47 18.55 -20.35
C GLN A 45 5.75 19.54 -19.22
N PRO A 46 6.13 20.79 -19.55
CA PRO A 46 6.35 21.82 -18.55
C PRO A 46 5.05 22.15 -17.82
N VAL A 47 5.15 22.30 -16.50
CA VAL A 47 4.03 22.67 -15.63
C VAL A 47 4.33 23.93 -14.83
N ASN A 48 3.29 24.70 -14.50
CA ASN A 48 3.38 25.80 -13.55
C ASN A 48 3.04 25.26 -12.15
N VAL A 49 3.94 25.44 -11.19
CA VAL A 49 3.71 24.99 -9.81
C VAL A 49 3.43 26.18 -8.91
N GLY A 50 2.19 26.30 -8.45
CA GLY A 50 1.77 27.35 -7.51
C GLY A 50 1.71 26.84 -6.07
N LEU A 51 2.41 27.51 -5.16
CA LEU A 51 2.32 27.24 -3.72
C LEU A 51 1.27 28.15 -3.06
N VAL A 52 0.26 27.52 -2.46
CA VAL A 52 -0.74 28.18 -1.62
C VAL A 52 -0.21 28.25 -0.19
N ASP A 53 0.41 29.38 0.15
CA ASP A 53 0.86 29.65 1.52
C ASP A 53 -0.30 30.22 2.34
N TRP A 54 -0.75 29.44 3.33
CA TRP A 54 -1.78 29.83 4.30
C TRP A 54 -1.33 29.51 5.74
N ILE A 55 -0.02 29.48 5.99
CA ILE A 55 0.55 29.04 7.28
C ILE A 55 0.03 29.85 8.48
N SER A 56 -0.24 31.14 8.30
CA SER A 56 -0.81 32.02 9.33
C SER A 56 -2.24 31.65 9.76
N LEU A 57 -2.97 30.98 8.88
CA LEU A 57 -4.33 30.47 9.11
C LEU A 57 -4.31 29.00 9.57
N ALA A 58 -3.31 28.23 9.13
CA ALA A 58 -3.10 26.84 9.53
C ALA A 58 -2.52 26.72 10.95
N HIS A 59 -1.61 27.62 11.34
CA HIS A 59 -0.97 27.65 12.67
C HIS A 59 -1.86 28.31 13.72
N ARG A 60 -3.10 27.82 13.83
CA ARG A 60 -4.08 28.21 14.85
C ARG A 60 -4.52 26.96 15.61
N HIS A 61 -5.31 27.13 16.67
CA HIS A 61 -5.96 26.00 17.32
C HIS A 61 -6.71 25.14 16.29
N TYR A 62 -6.61 23.81 16.39
CA TYR A 62 -7.01 22.88 15.31
C TYR A 62 -8.43 23.16 14.77
N ALA A 63 -9.42 23.35 15.65
CA ALA A 63 -10.79 23.68 15.24
C ALA A 63 -10.91 25.01 14.45
N VAL A 64 -10.04 25.99 14.74
CA VAL A 64 -9.97 27.26 13.98
C VAL A 64 -9.30 27.02 12.64
N ALA A 65 -8.21 26.24 12.60
CA ALA A 65 -7.53 25.87 11.35
C ALA A 65 -8.48 25.11 10.40
N VAL A 66 -9.28 24.17 10.93
CA VAL A 66 -10.35 23.46 10.21
C VAL A 66 -11.35 24.45 9.60
N ARG A 67 -11.86 25.42 10.38
CA ARG A 67 -12.77 26.45 9.83
C ARG A 67 -12.12 27.30 8.75
N ASN A 68 -10.83 27.60 8.90
CA ASN A 68 -10.09 28.39 7.92
C ASN A 68 -9.93 27.67 6.58
N THR A 69 -9.96 26.32 6.53
CA THR A 69 -9.82 25.58 5.27
C THR A 69 -10.85 25.99 4.21
N ARG A 70 -12.11 26.23 4.62
CA ARG A 70 -13.17 26.71 3.72
C ARG A 70 -12.86 28.09 3.16
N ARG A 71 -12.40 29.02 4.02
CA ARG A 71 -12.00 30.37 3.60
C ARG A 71 -10.85 30.31 2.61
N VAL A 72 -9.80 29.54 2.89
CA VAL A 72 -8.65 29.41 1.98
C VAL A 72 -9.08 28.77 0.65
N GLY A 73 -9.95 27.77 0.66
CA GLY A 73 -10.50 27.18 -0.56
C GLY A 73 -11.22 28.20 -1.44
N GLN A 74 -12.03 29.08 -0.84
CA GLN A 74 -12.71 30.17 -1.56
C GLN A 74 -11.74 31.18 -2.18
N GLU A 75 -10.65 31.52 -1.49
CA GLU A 75 -9.59 32.39 -2.04
C GLU A 75 -8.86 31.73 -3.22
N VAL A 76 -8.57 30.42 -3.13
CA VAL A 76 -7.97 29.66 -4.23
C VAL A 76 -8.92 29.60 -5.43
N ALA A 77 -10.21 29.36 -5.20
CA ALA A 77 -11.22 29.39 -6.26
C ALA A 77 -11.30 30.76 -6.95
N SER A 78 -11.27 31.84 -6.16
CA SER A 78 -11.29 33.22 -6.67
C SER A 78 -10.05 33.52 -7.53
N LEU A 79 -8.87 33.05 -7.12
CA LEU A 79 -7.65 33.16 -7.93
C LEU A 79 -7.78 32.39 -9.26
N LEU A 80 -8.25 31.16 -9.22
CA LEU A 80 -8.41 30.34 -10.42
C LEU A 80 -9.40 31.01 -11.39
N HIS A 81 -10.50 31.55 -10.87
CA HIS A 81 -11.47 32.30 -11.66
C HIS A 81 -10.85 33.55 -12.30
N TRP A 82 -10.09 34.34 -11.53
CA TRP A 82 -9.36 35.50 -12.07
C TRP A 82 -8.37 35.11 -13.17
N LEU A 83 -7.67 33.98 -13.06
CA LEU A 83 -6.78 33.47 -14.10
C LEU A 83 -7.54 33.06 -15.38
N GLU A 84 -8.71 32.44 -15.25
CA GLU A 84 -9.55 32.12 -16.42
C GLU A 84 -10.00 33.39 -17.14
N GLU A 85 -10.45 34.40 -16.40
CA GLU A 85 -10.91 35.66 -16.97
C GLU A 85 -9.77 36.48 -17.59
N SER A 86 -8.60 36.49 -16.95
CA SER A 86 -7.50 37.38 -17.33
C SER A 86 -6.60 36.83 -18.43
N VAL A 87 -6.37 35.51 -18.47
CA VAL A 87 -5.42 34.89 -19.42
C VAL A 87 -6.02 33.71 -20.20
N HIS A 88 -7.34 33.52 -20.14
CA HIS A 88 -8.07 32.47 -20.87
C HIS A 88 -7.52 31.05 -20.67
N PHE A 89 -6.93 30.79 -19.50
CA PHE A 89 -6.52 29.44 -19.16
C PHE A 89 -7.76 28.60 -18.78
N SER A 90 -7.71 27.30 -19.03
CA SER A 90 -8.81 26.38 -18.68
C SER A 90 -8.58 25.72 -17.32
N ARG A 91 -9.54 25.84 -16.40
CA ARG A 91 -9.48 25.13 -15.10
C ARG A 91 -9.45 23.60 -15.22
N SER A 92 -9.82 23.03 -16.37
CA SER A 92 -9.64 21.59 -16.64
C SER A 92 -8.16 21.16 -16.68
N ASN A 93 -7.23 22.11 -16.85
CA ASN A 93 -5.80 21.87 -16.79
C ASN A 93 -5.21 22.01 -15.37
N VAL A 94 -6.05 22.26 -14.36
CA VAL A 94 -5.61 22.40 -12.96
C VAL A 94 -5.54 21.05 -12.28
N HIS A 95 -4.44 20.84 -11.55
CA HIS A 95 -4.29 19.78 -10.57
C HIS A 95 -4.00 20.40 -9.20
N LEU A 96 -4.99 20.33 -8.29
CA LEU A 96 -4.78 20.71 -6.89
C LEU A 96 -4.26 19.51 -6.09
N ILE A 97 -3.14 19.67 -5.40
CA ILE A 97 -2.56 18.63 -4.53
C ILE A 97 -2.59 19.17 -3.10
N GLY A 98 -3.37 18.53 -2.23
CA GLY A 98 -3.59 18.97 -0.86
C GLY A 98 -3.18 17.92 0.16
N TYR A 99 -2.30 18.30 1.09
CA TYR A 99 -1.88 17.45 2.21
C TYR A 99 -2.65 17.79 3.50
N SER A 100 -3.11 16.78 4.23
CA SER A 100 -3.79 16.96 5.52
C SER A 100 -5.02 17.89 5.40
N LEU A 101 -5.08 18.98 6.17
CA LEU A 101 -6.09 20.04 6.03
C LEU A 101 -6.13 20.66 4.61
N GLY A 102 -4.99 20.69 3.91
CA GLY A 102 -4.89 21.17 2.53
C GLY A 102 -5.67 20.34 1.52
N ALA A 103 -5.95 19.06 1.81
CA ALA A 103 -6.83 18.24 0.98
C ALA A 103 -8.26 18.81 0.97
N HIS A 104 -8.74 19.25 2.13
CA HIS A 104 -10.05 19.90 2.25
C HIS A 104 -10.05 21.31 1.66
N VAL A 105 -8.96 22.07 1.80
CA VAL A 105 -8.78 23.34 1.06
C VAL A 105 -8.97 23.12 -0.44
N SER A 106 -8.38 22.05 -0.99
CA SER A 106 -8.51 21.71 -2.41
C SER A 106 -9.95 21.35 -2.79
N GLY A 107 -10.65 20.57 -1.95
CA GLY A 107 -12.07 20.26 -2.15
C GLY A 107 -12.98 21.49 -2.08
N PHE A 108 -12.73 22.38 -1.11
CA PHE A 108 -13.46 23.65 -1.00
C PHE A 108 -13.18 24.60 -2.16
N ALA A 109 -11.96 24.59 -2.72
CA ALA A 109 -11.66 25.34 -3.93
C ALA A 109 -12.46 24.79 -5.13
N GLY A 110 -12.48 23.46 -5.31
CA GLY A 110 -13.25 22.82 -6.37
C GLY A 110 -14.76 23.07 -6.28
N SER A 111 -15.34 22.91 -5.09
CA SER A 111 -16.78 23.12 -4.86
C SER A 111 -17.22 24.58 -4.86
N SER A 112 -16.30 25.54 -4.66
CA SER A 112 -16.61 26.98 -4.76
C SER A 112 -16.65 27.49 -6.21
N ILE A 113 -16.17 26.69 -7.17
CA ILE A 113 -16.22 27.02 -8.58
C ILE A 113 -17.54 26.51 -9.18
N ASN A 114 -18.39 27.44 -9.61
CA ASN A 114 -19.68 27.11 -10.22
C ASN A 114 -19.55 26.74 -11.70
N GLY A 115 -20.46 25.89 -12.17
CA GLY A 115 -20.63 25.55 -13.59
C GLY A 115 -19.64 24.49 -14.12
N LYS A 116 -19.64 24.32 -15.45
CA LYS A 116 -18.69 23.48 -16.17
C LYS A 116 -17.78 24.36 -17.06
N PRO A 117 -16.53 23.95 -17.31
CA PRO A 117 -15.87 22.75 -16.78
C PRO A 117 -15.55 22.84 -15.27
N LYS A 118 -15.29 21.69 -14.62
CA LYS A 118 -14.75 21.66 -13.25
C LYS A 118 -13.23 21.73 -13.29
N ILE A 119 -12.61 21.84 -12.10
CA ILE A 119 -11.18 21.59 -11.92
C ILE A 119 -10.83 20.21 -12.47
N GLY A 120 -9.73 20.10 -13.21
CA GLY A 120 -9.33 18.84 -13.85
C GLY A 120 -9.05 17.71 -12.86
N ARG A 121 -8.23 17.97 -11.84
CA ARG A 121 -7.86 16.97 -10.83
C ARG A 121 -7.67 17.54 -9.43
N ILE A 122 -8.08 16.78 -8.43
CA ILE A 122 -7.68 16.99 -7.03
C ILE A 122 -7.01 15.70 -6.51
N THR A 123 -5.86 15.81 -5.87
CA THR A 123 -5.25 14.72 -5.11
C THR A 123 -5.21 15.06 -3.62
N GLY A 124 -5.86 14.24 -2.81
CA GLY A 124 -5.82 14.31 -1.35
C GLY A 124 -4.72 13.43 -0.77
N LEU A 125 -3.71 14.03 -0.15
CA LEU A 125 -2.60 13.32 0.51
C LEU A 125 -2.91 13.25 2.01
N ASP A 126 -3.31 12.07 2.46
CA ASP A 126 -3.82 11.75 3.79
C ASP A 126 -4.75 12.84 4.36
N PRO A 127 -5.93 13.08 3.74
CA PRO A 127 -6.84 14.15 4.16
C PRO A 127 -7.16 14.06 5.66
N ALA A 128 -7.30 15.20 6.34
CA ALA A 128 -7.49 15.20 7.78
C ALA A 128 -8.83 14.54 8.21
N GLY A 129 -8.78 13.71 9.25
CA GLY A 129 -9.95 13.01 9.80
C GLY A 129 -10.72 13.83 10.86
N PRO A 130 -10.08 14.34 11.92
CA PRO A 130 -10.80 15.02 13.00
C PRO A 130 -11.63 16.22 12.49
N LEU A 131 -12.91 16.27 12.87
CA LEU A 131 -13.92 17.24 12.42
C LEU A 131 -14.35 17.13 10.93
N PHE A 132 -13.80 16.19 10.15
CA PHE A 132 -14.20 15.91 8.76
C PHE A 132 -14.76 14.49 8.56
N GLU A 133 -14.36 13.52 9.39
CA GLU A 133 -14.93 12.18 9.41
C GLU A 133 -16.43 12.25 9.74
N GLY A 134 -17.25 11.54 8.96
CA GLY A 134 -18.71 11.61 9.02
C GLY A 134 -19.33 12.90 8.46
N ALA A 135 -18.52 13.90 8.07
CA ALA A 135 -19.04 15.15 7.54
C ALA A 135 -19.68 14.97 6.16
N SER A 136 -20.65 15.84 5.86
CA SER A 136 -21.31 15.94 4.56
C SER A 136 -20.27 16.14 3.44
N PRO A 137 -20.47 15.60 2.23
CA PRO A 137 -19.60 15.89 1.07
C PRO A 137 -19.37 17.39 0.80
N ARG A 138 -20.26 18.28 1.26
CA ARG A 138 -20.12 19.74 1.13
C ARG A 138 -19.16 20.38 2.15
N ASP A 139 -18.79 19.64 3.19
CA ASP A 139 -18.02 20.09 4.35
C ASP A 139 -16.66 19.38 4.45
N ARG A 140 -16.20 18.73 3.38
CA ARG A 140 -14.91 18.05 3.28
C ARG A 140 -14.51 17.90 1.80
N LEU A 141 -13.43 17.17 1.55
CA LEU A 141 -13.09 16.70 0.21
C LEU A 141 -14.14 15.66 -0.23
N SER A 142 -14.59 15.74 -1.48
CA SER A 142 -15.52 14.82 -2.12
C SER A 142 -15.10 14.54 -3.57
N SER A 143 -15.51 13.40 -4.11
CA SER A 143 -15.41 13.10 -5.55
C SER A 143 -16.10 14.15 -6.43
N ASP A 144 -17.05 14.89 -5.88
CA ASP A 144 -17.81 15.93 -6.60
C ASP A 144 -17.00 17.21 -6.85
N ASP A 145 -15.84 17.39 -6.21
CA ASP A 145 -15.12 18.68 -6.20
C ASP A 145 -14.30 18.93 -7.47
N ALA A 146 -14.05 17.90 -8.30
CA ALA A 146 -13.32 18.01 -9.56
C ALA A 146 -13.83 16.98 -10.58
N ASP A 147 -13.34 17.07 -11.82
CA ASP A 147 -13.57 16.03 -12.83
C ASP A 147 -12.93 14.70 -12.42
N PHE A 148 -11.80 14.76 -11.69
CA PHE A 148 -11.16 13.58 -11.11
C PHE A 148 -10.52 13.85 -9.74
N VAL A 149 -11.04 13.22 -8.68
CA VAL A 149 -10.43 13.19 -7.35
C VAL A 149 -9.79 11.83 -7.05
N ASP A 150 -8.55 11.81 -6.57
CA ASP A 150 -7.88 10.64 -6.00
C ASP A 150 -7.33 10.95 -4.60
N ALA A 151 -7.30 9.98 -3.69
CA ALA A 151 -6.81 10.15 -2.33
C ALA A 151 -5.88 9.02 -1.88
N ILE A 152 -4.88 9.35 -1.08
CA ILE A 152 -3.93 8.40 -0.48
C ILE A 152 -4.05 8.47 1.04
N HIS A 153 -4.54 7.41 1.66
CA HIS A 153 -4.82 7.30 3.08
C HIS A 153 -3.70 6.50 3.76
N THR A 154 -2.90 7.14 4.61
CA THR A 154 -1.72 6.52 5.23
C THR A 154 -1.75 6.50 6.75
N PHE A 155 -2.69 7.22 7.40
CA PHE A 155 -2.78 7.26 8.85
C PHE A 155 -4.23 7.32 9.42
N THR A 156 -5.07 6.35 9.04
CA THR A 156 -6.52 6.32 9.30
C THR A 156 -6.96 5.50 10.51
N ARG A 157 -6.05 4.84 11.23
CA ARG A 157 -6.41 3.95 12.33
C ARG A 157 -6.09 4.62 13.66
N GLU A 158 -7.10 4.71 14.51
CA GLU A 158 -6.92 5.13 15.90
C GLU A 158 -5.98 4.16 16.62
N HIS A 159 -4.85 4.69 17.08
CA HIS A 159 -4.03 4.01 18.07
C HIS A 159 -3.87 4.95 19.25
N MET A 160 -4.23 4.48 20.45
CA MET A 160 -4.30 5.32 21.66
C MET A 160 -5.24 6.53 21.50
N GLY A 161 -6.31 6.41 20.72
CA GLY A 161 -7.27 7.48 20.46
C GLY A 161 -6.78 8.58 19.50
N LEU A 162 -5.64 8.36 18.83
CA LEU A 162 -5.06 9.30 17.87
C LEU A 162 -5.18 8.72 16.45
N SER A 163 -6.01 9.33 15.62
CA SER A 163 -6.01 9.19 14.16
C SER A 163 -6.04 10.57 13.55
N VAL A 164 -5.17 10.81 12.55
CA VAL A 164 -5.08 12.13 11.90
C VAL A 164 -5.65 12.09 10.49
N GLY A 165 -5.52 10.97 9.77
CA GLY A 165 -6.10 10.80 8.43
C GLY A 165 -7.56 10.35 8.49
N ILE A 166 -8.37 10.81 7.53
CA ILE A 166 -9.76 10.39 7.35
C ILE A 166 -9.81 8.94 6.87
N LYS A 167 -10.70 8.13 7.47
CA LYS A 167 -10.85 6.72 7.13
C LYS A 167 -11.86 6.52 6.00
N GLN A 168 -12.98 7.25 6.02
CA GLN A 168 -13.97 7.11 4.98
C GLN A 168 -13.41 7.48 3.58
N PRO A 169 -13.89 6.82 2.52
CA PRO A 169 -13.57 7.22 1.15
C PRO A 169 -14.10 8.63 0.85
N VAL A 170 -13.27 9.45 0.21
CA VAL A 170 -13.56 10.85 -0.14
C VAL A 170 -13.29 11.16 -1.61
N ALA A 171 -12.81 10.19 -2.39
CA ALA A 171 -12.38 10.39 -3.77
C ALA A 171 -13.03 9.38 -4.74
N HIS A 172 -12.72 9.48 -6.04
CA HIS A 172 -13.07 8.44 -7.01
C HIS A 172 -12.26 7.16 -6.77
N TYR A 173 -10.98 7.34 -6.45
CA TYR A 173 -10.04 6.28 -6.09
C TYR A 173 -9.37 6.64 -4.76
N ASP A 174 -9.62 5.82 -3.75
CA ASP A 174 -9.09 5.98 -2.41
C ASP A 174 -8.09 4.85 -2.15
N PHE A 175 -6.81 5.17 -2.09
CA PHE A 175 -5.74 4.21 -1.86
C PHE A 175 -5.44 4.10 -0.37
N TYR A 176 -5.34 2.88 0.13
CA TYR A 176 -4.99 2.55 1.51
C TYR A 176 -3.70 1.71 1.53
N PRO A 177 -2.51 2.32 1.26
CA PRO A 177 -1.22 1.64 1.41
C PRO A 177 -1.09 1.01 2.80
N ASN A 178 -0.73 -0.26 2.82
CA ASN A 178 -0.58 -1.06 4.05
C ASN A 178 -1.86 -1.08 4.91
N GLY A 179 -3.03 -0.99 4.27
CA GLY A 179 -4.33 -0.92 4.92
C GLY A 179 -4.73 0.47 5.43
N GLY A 180 -3.92 1.49 5.14
CA GLY A 180 -4.12 2.88 5.57
C GLY A 180 -3.87 3.14 7.05
N ALA A 181 -3.45 2.14 7.81
CA ALA A 181 -3.21 2.25 9.25
C ALA A 181 -1.84 2.87 9.55
N PHE A 182 -0.79 2.06 9.77
CA PHE A 182 0.57 2.53 9.93
C PHE A 182 1.41 2.11 8.73
N GLN A 183 2.40 2.93 8.43
CA GLN A 183 3.28 2.72 7.29
C GLN A 183 4.56 2.02 7.74
N PRO A 184 5.11 1.07 6.95
CA PRO A 184 6.37 0.42 7.27
C PRO A 184 7.48 1.45 7.51
N GLY A 185 8.26 1.26 8.59
CA GLY A 185 9.28 2.22 9.03
C GLY A 185 8.76 3.42 9.84
N CYS A 186 7.46 3.50 10.12
CA CYS A 186 6.86 4.50 11.01
C CYS A 186 6.25 3.86 12.28
N HIS A 187 6.69 2.65 12.67
CA HIS A 187 6.06 1.89 13.75
C HIS A 187 6.42 2.44 15.14
N PHE A 188 5.48 2.29 16.07
CA PHE A 188 5.62 2.68 17.48
C PHE A 188 6.79 1.96 18.21
N LEU A 189 7.33 0.86 17.68
CA LEU A 189 8.52 0.23 18.26
C LEU A 189 9.77 1.14 18.14
N GLU A 190 9.87 1.91 17.06
CA GLU A 190 10.82 3.03 16.95
C GLU A 190 10.48 4.13 17.96
N LEU A 191 9.19 4.38 18.23
CA LEU A 191 8.74 5.35 19.22
C LEU A 191 9.09 4.93 20.66
N TYR A 192 9.11 3.65 21.03
CA TYR A 192 9.64 3.24 22.35
C TYR A 192 11.13 3.52 22.48
N LYS A 193 11.91 3.28 21.42
CA LYS A 193 13.34 3.63 21.38
C LYS A 193 13.54 5.14 21.42
N HIS A 194 12.79 5.90 20.62
CA HIS A 194 12.82 7.36 20.59
C HIS A 194 12.21 8.01 21.85
N ILE A 195 11.25 7.40 22.54
CA ILE A 195 10.76 7.86 23.87
C ILE A 195 11.81 7.58 24.93
N ALA A 196 12.49 6.43 24.86
CA ALA A 196 13.62 6.14 25.75
C ALA A 196 14.78 7.15 25.55
N GLU A 197 14.98 7.64 24.33
CA GLU A 197 16.05 8.60 23.99
C GLU A 197 15.64 10.08 24.10
N HIS A 198 14.37 10.43 23.82
CA HIS A 198 13.89 11.82 23.69
C HIS A 198 12.60 12.14 24.48
N GLY A 199 12.10 11.20 25.29
CA GLY A 199 10.86 11.37 26.07
C GLY A 199 9.61 11.53 25.19
N LEU A 200 8.55 12.14 25.74
CA LEU A 200 7.25 12.31 25.06
C LEU A 200 7.31 13.19 23.79
N ASN A 201 8.44 13.86 23.54
CA ASN A 201 8.68 14.68 22.34
C ASN A 201 8.78 13.87 21.04
N ALA A 202 8.86 12.54 21.12
CA ALA A 202 8.88 11.65 19.94
C ALA A 202 7.49 11.34 19.36
N ILE A 203 6.41 11.60 20.11
CA ILE A 203 5.02 11.31 19.70
C ILE A 203 4.61 12.12 18.45
N PRO A 204 4.88 13.44 18.35
CA PRO A 204 4.58 14.23 17.15
C PRO A 204 5.33 13.75 15.90
N GLN A 205 6.57 13.28 16.06
CA GLN A 205 7.39 12.83 14.93
C GLN A 205 6.87 11.52 14.32
N THR A 206 6.36 10.60 15.15
CA THR A 206 5.79 9.33 14.68
C THR A 206 4.46 9.54 13.96
N ILE A 207 3.60 10.42 14.51
CA ILE A 207 2.36 10.87 13.85
C ILE A 207 2.68 11.47 12.48
N LYS A 208 3.69 12.35 12.43
CA LYS A 208 4.13 12.99 11.19
C LYS A 208 4.65 11.97 10.17
N CYS A 209 5.40 10.94 10.57
CA CYS A 209 5.95 9.92 9.64
C CYS A 209 4.87 9.20 8.84
N ALA A 210 3.85 8.66 9.52
CA ALA A 210 2.78 7.92 8.85
C ALA A 210 1.87 8.85 8.03
N HIS A 211 1.61 10.06 8.53
CA HIS A 211 0.79 11.05 7.85
C HIS A 211 1.46 11.58 6.56
N GLU A 212 2.73 11.96 6.65
CA GLU A 212 3.55 12.50 5.56
C GLU A 212 3.94 11.42 4.53
N ARG A 213 3.79 10.12 4.85
CA ARG A 213 4.04 9.05 3.89
C ARG A 213 3.22 9.20 2.61
N SER A 214 2.00 9.71 2.69
CA SER A 214 1.16 10.01 1.51
C SER A 214 1.87 10.93 0.52
N VAL A 215 2.57 11.95 1.01
CA VAL A 215 3.38 12.88 0.21
C VAL A 215 4.54 12.15 -0.44
N HIS A 216 5.31 11.37 0.31
CA HIS A 216 6.45 10.65 -0.24
C HIS A 216 6.04 9.59 -1.27
N LEU A 217 4.91 8.91 -1.08
CA LEU A 217 4.37 7.98 -2.07
C LEU A 217 3.99 8.69 -3.37
N PHE A 218 3.43 9.90 -3.28
CA PHE A 218 3.11 10.70 -4.46
C PHE A 218 4.38 11.18 -5.18
N ILE A 219 5.38 11.68 -4.44
CA ILE A 219 6.69 12.05 -4.99
C ILE A 219 7.38 10.85 -5.66
N ASP A 220 7.36 9.68 -5.02
CA ASP A 220 7.93 8.45 -5.57
C ASP A 220 7.29 8.07 -6.91
N SER A 221 5.97 8.29 -7.06
CA SER A 221 5.27 8.05 -8.32
C SER A 221 5.67 8.96 -9.47
N LEU A 222 6.25 10.13 -9.16
CA LEU A 222 6.81 11.07 -10.15
C LEU A 222 8.27 10.71 -10.48
N CYS A 223 9.08 10.42 -9.46
CA CYS A 223 10.51 10.16 -9.62
C CYS A 223 10.82 8.78 -10.21
N HIS A 224 9.90 7.82 -10.07
CA HIS A 224 10.10 6.43 -10.50
C HIS A 224 8.97 5.96 -11.42
N GLU A 225 8.86 6.55 -12.61
CA GLU A 225 7.82 6.20 -13.60
C GLU A 225 7.84 4.70 -13.98
N ASP A 226 9.03 4.09 -14.08
CA ASP A 226 9.19 2.66 -14.37
C ASP A 226 8.83 1.74 -13.18
N LEU A 227 8.74 2.30 -11.96
CA LEU A 227 8.46 1.55 -10.73
C LEU A 227 7.13 2.00 -10.10
N GLN A 228 6.12 2.23 -10.92
CA GLN A 228 4.78 2.54 -10.46
C GLN A 228 4.19 1.45 -9.55
N SER A 229 3.59 1.88 -8.44
CA SER A 229 2.89 1.00 -7.49
C SER A 229 1.44 0.78 -7.93
N THR A 230 0.97 -0.46 -7.87
CA THR A 230 -0.40 -0.83 -8.27
C THR A 230 -1.27 -1.06 -7.02
N GLY A 231 -2.37 -0.31 -6.94
CA GLY A 231 -3.44 -0.55 -5.96
C GLY A 231 -4.50 -1.49 -6.52
N TYR A 232 -5.07 -2.33 -5.65
CA TYR A 232 -6.09 -3.31 -6.01
C TYR A 232 -7.38 -3.08 -5.24
N HIS A 233 -8.49 -2.94 -5.96
CA HIS A 233 -9.80 -2.77 -5.37
C HIS A 233 -10.16 -3.98 -4.50
N CYS A 234 -10.44 -3.71 -3.22
CA CYS A 234 -10.80 -4.72 -2.25
C CYS A 234 -11.80 -4.15 -1.25
N ARG A 235 -12.49 -5.04 -0.52
CA ARG A 235 -13.46 -4.62 0.51
C ARG A 235 -12.76 -4.09 1.76
N ASP A 236 -11.66 -4.73 2.13
CA ASP A 236 -10.94 -4.51 3.38
C ASP A 236 -9.52 -5.10 3.27
N MET A 237 -8.66 -4.74 4.23
CA MET A 237 -7.28 -5.20 4.28
C MET A 237 -7.16 -6.70 4.58
N ASP A 238 -8.11 -7.30 5.29
CA ASP A 238 -8.06 -8.72 5.66
C ASP A 238 -8.24 -9.63 4.44
N ARG A 239 -9.14 -9.28 3.53
CA ARG A 239 -9.30 -9.99 2.25
C ARG A 239 -8.12 -9.72 1.31
N PHE A 240 -7.55 -8.53 1.39
CA PHE A 240 -6.37 -8.17 0.60
C PHE A 240 -5.13 -8.97 1.05
N SER A 241 -4.89 -9.10 2.36
CA SER A 241 -3.78 -9.88 2.92
C SER A 241 -3.90 -11.39 2.67
N GLN A 242 -5.11 -11.88 2.40
CA GLN A 242 -5.34 -13.24 1.88
C GLN A 242 -5.08 -13.38 0.37
N GLY A 243 -4.68 -12.31 -0.33
CA GLY A 243 -4.39 -12.28 -1.76
C GLY A 243 -5.63 -12.33 -2.65
N LEU A 244 -6.84 -12.17 -2.11
CA LEU A 244 -8.09 -12.42 -2.84
C LEU A 244 -8.43 -11.35 -3.89
N CYS A 245 -7.77 -10.20 -3.85
CA CYS A 245 -8.17 -8.99 -4.58
C CYS A 245 -7.22 -8.59 -5.72
N LEU A 246 -6.22 -9.39 -6.10
CA LEU A 246 -5.19 -9.01 -7.09
C LEU A 246 -5.66 -8.93 -8.57
N SER A 247 -6.92 -8.63 -8.86
CA SER A 247 -7.46 -8.58 -10.23
C SER A 247 -7.47 -7.16 -10.79
N CYS A 248 -7.02 -6.98 -12.04
CA CYS A 248 -7.11 -5.70 -12.75
C CYS A 248 -8.32 -5.57 -13.69
N ARG A 249 -9.12 -6.62 -13.86
CA ARG A 249 -10.28 -6.60 -14.78
C ARG A 249 -11.31 -5.56 -14.34
N ARG A 250 -11.98 -4.90 -15.29
CA ARG A 250 -13.07 -3.93 -15.05
C ARG A 250 -12.65 -2.78 -14.10
N GLY A 251 -11.41 -2.32 -14.20
CA GLY A 251 -10.88 -1.25 -13.35
C GLY A 251 -10.79 -1.63 -11.87
N HIS A 252 -10.57 -2.91 -11.55
CA HIS A 252 -10.31 -3.38 -10.19
C HIS A 252 -8.86 -3.12 -9.73
N CYS A 253 -8.04 -2.46 -10.54
CA CYS A 253 -6.74 -1.96 -10.09
C CYS A 253 -6.48 -0.60 -10.72
N ASN A 254 -5.57 0.16 -10.13
CA ASN A 254 -5.10 1.43 -10.71
C ASN A 254 -3.70 1.75 -10.19
N THR A 255 -3.02 2.68 -10.84
CA THR A 255 -1.69 3.16 -10.43
C THR A 255 -1.82 4.16 -9.28
N LEU A 256 -1.01 4.00 -8.24
CA LEU A 256 -0.89 4.97 -7.15
C LEU A 256 -0.16 6.24 -7.63
N GLY A 257 -0.71 7.42 -7.32
CA GLY A 257 -0.03 8.70 -7.49
C GLY A 257 -0.26 9.36 -8.86
N TYR A 258 0.77 9.98 -9.42
CA TYR A 258 0.62 10.96 -10.51
C TYR A 258 0.05 10.35 -11.80
N HIS A 259 0.49 9.16 -12.19
CA HIS A 259 0.13 8.50 -13.45
C HIS A 259 -1.14 7.62 -13.34
N ILE A 260 -1.97 7.85 -12.33
CA ILE A 260 -3.27 7.17 -12.19
C ILE A 260 -4.13 7.31 -13.45
N ARG A 261 -4.83 6.24 -13.84
CA ARG A 261 -5.83 6.30 -14.91
C ARG A 261 -7.05 7.08 -14.43
N ARG A 262 -7.34 8.18 -15.13
CA ARG A 262 -8.37 9.16 -14.79
C ARG A 262 -9.74 8.81 -15.38
N GLU A 263 -10.19 7.59 -15.13
CA GLU A 263 -11.53 7.12 -15.52
C GLU A 263 -12.41 7.05 -14.27
N PRO A 264 -13.30 8.04 -14.02
CA PRO A 264 -14.14 8.02 -12.83
C PRO A 264 -15.00 6.74 -12.79
N PRO A 265 -14.93 5.95 -11.71
CA PRO A 265 -15.81 4.82 -11.54
C PRO A 265 -17.22 5.31 -11.17
N GLY A 266 -18.26 4.52 -11.45
CA GLY A 266 -19.62 4.87 -11.05
C GLY A 266 -19.84 4.99 -9.54
N LYS A 267 -18.91 4.47 -8.72
CA LYS A 267 -18.85 4.62 -7.26
C LYS A 267 -17.39 4.67 -6.83
N SER A 268 -17.08 5.40 -5.75
CA SER A 268 -15.75 5.41 -5.11
C SER A 268 -15.23 3.99 -4.90
N LYS A 269 -13.94 3.80 -5.17
CA LYS A 269 -13.24 2.52 -5.04
C LYS A 269 -12.13 2.62 -4.00
N MET A 270 -12.16 1.71 -3.03
CA MET A 270 -11.08 1.50 -2.07
C MET A 270 -10.04 0.55 -2.63
N LEU A 271 -8.80 1.01 -2.79
CA LEU A 271 -7.69 0.24 -3.35
C LEU A 271 -6.64 -0.02 -2.27
N PHE A 272 -6.15 -1.26 -2.19
CA PHE A 272 -5.16 -1.70 -1.23
C PHE A 272 -3.88 -2.14 -1.95
N LEU A 273 -2.75 -1.89 -1.30
CA LEU A 273 -1.41 -2.27 -1.73
C LEU A 273 -0.48 -2.35 -0.52
N VAL A 274 0.60 -3.11 -0.63
CA VAL A 274 1.71 -3.08 0.33
C VAL A 274 2.82 -2.19 -0.23
N THR A 275 3.62 -1.59 0.64
CA THR A 275 4.80 -0.80 0.25
C THR A 275 6.01 -1.16 1.09
N ARG A 276 7.20 -0.78 0.60
CA ARG A 276 8.43 -0.84 1.40
C ARG A 276 8.46 0.27 2.45
N ALA A 277 9.39 0.14 3.40
CA ALA A 277 9.63 1.19 4.41
C ALA A 277 10.32 2.43 3.82
N GLN A 278 11.09 2.27 2.74
CA GLN A 278 11.88 3.33 2.10
C GLN A 278 11.68 3.32 0.58
N SER A 279 11.93 4.47 -0.07
CA SER A 279 11.83 4.63 -1.52
C SER A 279 12.98 3.87 -2.24
N PRO A 280 12.76 3.32 -3.45
CA PRO A 280 11.48 3.23 -4.15
C PRO A 280 10.50 2.30 -3.41
N PHE A 281 9.24 2.72 -3.27
CA PHE A 281 8.29 2.07 -2.35
C PHE A 281 7.61 0.83 -2.93
N LYS A 282 7.75 0.60 -4.25
CA LYS A 282 7.14 -0.50 -4.98
C LYS A 282 7.47 -1.86 -4.36
N VAL A 283 6.46 -2.73 -4.37
CA VAL A 283 6.59 -4.18 -4.17
C VAL A 283 5.81 -4.92 -5.24
N TYR A 284 6.06 -6.21 -5.37
CA TYR A 284 5.37 -7.13 -6.27
C TYR A 284 4.46 -8.05 -5.47
N HIS A 285 3.19 -8.14 -5.86
CA HIS A 285 2.14 -8.83 -5.11
C HIS A 285 1.84 -10.20 -5.72
N TYR A 286 1.96 -11.26 -4.93
CA TYR A 286 1.69 -12.62 -5.35
C TYR A 286 0.65 -13.27 -4.44
N GLN A 287 -0.45 -13.74 -5.04
CA GLN A 287 -1.39 -14.61 -4.35
C GLN A 287 -0.91 -16.05 -4.48
N PHE A 288 -0.77 -16.73 -3.35
CA PHE A 288 -0.53 -18.16 -3.28
C PHE A 288 -1.77 -18.88 -2.78
N LYS A 289 -2.19 -19.91 -3.50
CA LYS A 289 -3.25 -20.83 -3.08
C LYS A 289 -2.69 -22.24 -2.95
N VAL A 290 -2.76 -22.77 -1.74
CA VAL A 290 -2.16 -24.05 -1.37
C VAL A 290 -3.26 -24.93 -0.80
N GLN A 291 -3.37 -26.15 -1.31
CA GLN A 291 -4.28 -27.16 -0.78
C GLN A 291 -3.51 -28.09 0.13
N PHE A 292 -3.84 -28.05 1.43
CA PHE A 292 -3.28 -28.96 2.43
C PHE A 292 -4.28 -30.09 2.67
N ILE A 293 -3.80 -31.33 2.64
CA ILE A 293 -4.56 -32.48 3.12
C ILE A 293 -3.86 -32.95 4.39
N SER A 294 -4.53 -32.70 5.52
CA SER A 294 -4.04 -33.10 6.84
C SER A 294 -4.65 -34.44 7.22
N GLN A 295 -3.82 -35.34 7.75
CA GLN A 295 -4.28 -36.56 8.41
C GLN A 295 -4.45 -36.38 9.94
N ILE A 296 -4.37 -35.14 10.43
CA ILE A 296 -4.36 -34.81 11.86
C ILE A 296 -5.75 -34.38 12.33
N GLN A 297 -6.23 -34.95 13.43
CA GLN A 297 -7.52 -34.61 14.06
C GLN A 297 -7.50 -33.34 14.93
N LYS A 298 -6.30 -32.80 15.23
CA LYS A 298 -6.10 -31.55 16.00
C LYS A 298 -5.52 -30.44 15.11
N PRO A 299 -5.97 -29.18 15.26
CA PRO A 299 -5.39 -28.05 14.55
C PRO A 299 -3.95 -27.85 15.01
N VAL A 300 -3.02 -27.89 14.04
CA VAL A 300 -1.63 -27.52 14.23
C VAL A 300 -1.48 -26.09 13.73
N GLU A 301 -0.67 -25.27 14.41
CA GLU A 301 -0.17 -23.98 13.91
C GLU A 301 1.26 -24.15 13.39
N PRO A 302 1.45 -24.70 12.18
CA PRO A 302 2.78 -24.84 11.61
C PRO A 302 3.29 -23.50 11.08
N THR A 303 4.60 -23.30 11.23
CA THR A 303 5.33 -22.21 10.58
C THR A 303 5.92 -22.72 9.28
N PHE A 304 5.65 -22.04 8.17
CA PHE A 304 6.25 -22.38 6.88
C PHE A 304 7.12 -21.24 6.36
N THR A 305 8.15 -21.62 5.61
CA THR A 305 8.94 -20.69 4.82
C THR A 305 8.92 -21.11 3.36
N MET A 306 8.95 -20.12 2.47
CA MET A 306 9.06 -20.32 1.03
C MET A 306 10.30 -19.64 0.48
N SER A 307 10.99 -20.30 -0.45
CA SER A 307 11.98 -19.64 -1.31
C SER A 307 11.47 -19.65 -2.74
N LEU A 308 11.49 -18.48 -3.38
CA LEU A 308 10.92 -18.21 -4.69
C LEU A 308 12.08 -17.95 -5.66
N LEU A 309 12.25 -18.84 -6.63
CA LEU A 309 13.25 -18.69 -7.68
C LEU A 309 12.57 -18.24 -8.97
N GLY A 310 12.91 -17.04 -9.43
CA GLY A 310 12.47 -16.51 -10.72
C GLY A 310 13.57 -16.47 -11.77
N THR A 311 13.26 -15.94 -12.96
CA THR A 311 14.20 -15.80 -14.08
C THR A 311 15.29 -14.75 -13.84
N LYS A 312 15.05 -13.77 -12.96
CA LYS A 312 15.98 -12.66 -12.69
C LYS A 312 16.69 -12.83 -11.36
N GLU A 313 15.94 -13.14 -10.31
CA GLU A 313 16.42 -13.15 -8.93
C GLU A 313 15.80 -14.30 -8.12
N GLU A 314 16.37 -14.59 -6.94
CA GLU A 314 15.85 -15.54 -5.97
C GLU A 314 15.54 -14.85 -4.64
N MET A 315 14.33 -15.01 -4.13
CA MET A 315 13.96 -14.59 -2.77
C MET A 315 13.96 -15.79 -1.83
N LYS A 316 14.75 -15.74 -0.75
CA LYS A 316 14.92 -16.85 0.20
C LYS A 316 14.16 -16.61 1.50
N LYS A 317 13.64 -17.69 2.08
CA LYS A 317 13.05 -17.72 3.44
C LYS A 317 11.95 -16.68 3.69
N VAL A 318 10.99 -16.57 2.78
CA VAL A 318 9.77 -15.78 2.99
C VAL A 318 8.88 -16.50 4.02
N PRO A 319 8.60 -15.91 5.19
CA PRO A 319 7.72 -16.52 6.18
C PRO A 319 6.26 -16.51 5.69
N ILE A 320 5.52 -17.57 6.00
CA ILE A 320 4.10 -17.69 5.70
C ILE A 320 3.31 -17.69 7.01
N THR A 321 2.35 -16.78 7.12
CA THR A 321 1.40 -16.75 8.23
C THR A 321 0.06 -17.28 7.74
N LEU A 322 -0.36 -18.44 8.25
CA LEU A 322 -1.70 -18.98 8.02
C LEU A 322 -2.60 -18.56 9.20
N GLY A 323 -3.52 -17.63 8.97
CA GLY A 323 -4.35 -17.04 10.03
C GLY A 323 -5.40 -17.97 10.65
N GLU A 324 -5.70 -19.10 10.03
CA GLU A 324 -6.54 -20.16 10.58
C GLU A 324 -5.72 -21.46 10.60
N GLY A 325 -5.72 -22.19 11.71
CA GLY A 325 -5.05 -23.49 11.83
C GLY A 325 -5.41 -24.41 10.67
N ILE A 326 -4.46 -25.28 10.25
CA ILE A 326 -4.65 -26.11 9.05
C ILE A 326 -5.81 -27.07 9.29
N THR A 327 -6.88 -26.88 8.53
CA THR A 327 -8.02 -27.81 8.49
C THR A 327 -7.90 -28.69 7.25
N SER A 328 -8.16 -29.99 7.41
CA SER A 328 -8.06 -30.94 6.29
C SER A 328 -9.03 -30.56 5.17
N ASN A 329 -8.59 -30.68 3.92
CA ASN A 329 -9.34 -30.44 2.68
C ASN A 329 -9.71 -28.97 2.37
N LYS A 330 -9.16 -27.98 3.07
CA LYS A 330 -9.32 -26.56 2.68
C LYS A 330 -8.16 -26.07 1.81
N THR A 331 -8.49 -25.16 0.89
CA THR A 331 -7.50 -24.38 0.14
C THR A 331 -7.22 -23.11 0.92
N HIS A 332 -5.99 -22.93 1.37
CA HIS A 332 -5.54 -21.71 2.03
C HIS A 332 -5.01 -20.72 0.99
N SER A 333 -5.39 -19.45 1.13
CA SER A 333 -4.96 -18.35 0.26
C SER A 333 -4.26 -17.29 1.10
N PHE A 334 -3.10 -16.85 0.65
CA PHE A 334 -2.34 -15.79 1.33
C PHE A 334 -1.61 -14.92 0.31
N LEU A 335 -1.33 -13.68 0.69
CA LEU A 335 -0.53 -12.73 -0.06
C LEU A 335 0.94 -12.83 0.38
N ILE A 336 1.85 -12.90 -0.59
CA ILE A 336 3.27 -12.65 -0.40
C ILE A 336 3.63 -11.43 -1.23
N THR A 337 4.45 -10.54 -0.66
CA THR A 337 4.98 -9.37 -1.36
C THR A 337 6.50 -9.46 -1.46
N LEU A 338 7.05 -9.13 -2.62
CA LEU A 338 8.49 -9.11 -2.89
C LEU A 338 8.94 -7.67 -3.12
N ASP A 339 10.09 -7.28 -2.60
CA ASP A 339 10.70 -5.95 -2.74
C ASP A 339 11.54 -5.80 -4.02
N MET A 340 11.72 -6.89 -4.78
CA MET A 340 12.47 -6.94 -6.04
C MET A 340 11.71 -7.70 -7.13
N ASP A 341 12.03 -7.39 -8.39
CA ASP A 341 11.49 -8.10 -9.55
C ASP A 341 12.24 -9.41 -9.79
N ILE A 342 11.67 -10.52 -9.36
CA ILE A 342 12.24 -11.86 -9.61
C ILE A 342 12.02 -12.33 -11.06
N GLY A 343 11.27 -11.59 -11.87
CA GLY A 343 10.86 -12.00 -13.21
C GLY A 343 9.77 -13.09 -13.18
N GLU A 344 9.82 -14.01 -14.13
CA GLU A 344 8.86 -15.12 -14.17
C GLU A 344 9.24 -16.18 -13.13
N LEU A 345 8.27 -16.61 -12.31
CA LEU A 345 8.52 -17.60 -11.25
C LEU A 345 8.72 -19.00 -11.86
N ILE A 346 9.87 -19.63 -11.55
CA ILE A 346 10.29 -20.91 -12.13
C ILE A 346 10.10 -22.06 -11.12
N ARG A 347 10.51 -21.83 -9.87
CA ARG A 347 10.55 -22.87 -8.83
C ARG A 347 10.19 -22.30 -7.47
N ILE A 348 9.50 -23.10 -6.68
CA ILE A 348 9.14 -22.80 -5.30
C ILE A 348 9.72 -23.88 -4.40
N LYS A 349 10.52 -23.48 -3.41
CA LYS A 349 10.91 -24.35 -2.30
C LYS A 349 9.99 -24.05 -1.12
N PHE A 350 9.34 -25.07 -0.59
CA PHE A 350 8.39 -24.95 0.51
C PHE A 350 8.89 -25.77 1.68
N LYS A 351 9.12 -25.13 2.83
CA LYS A 351 9.72 -25.76 4.01
C LYS A 351 8.81 -25.62 5.22
N TRP A 352 8.67 -26.70 5.98
CA TRP A 352 8.04 -26.69 7.29
C TRP A 352 9.09 -26.40 8.37
N GLU A 353 9.01 -25.24 9.00
CA GLU A 353 9.91 -24.86 10.10
C GLU A 353 9.53 -25.54 11.41
N ASN A 354 10.52 -25.75 12.27
CA ASN A 354 10.30 -26.27 13.61
C ASN A 354 9.79 -25.14 14.52
N SER A 355 8.72 -25.37 15.28
CA SER A 355 8.29 -24.43 16.33
C SER A 355 9.00 -24.80 17.64
N ALA A 356 9.65 -23.83 18.28
CA ALA A 356 10.33 -24.00 19.57
C ALA A 356 9.37 -24.47 20.69
N VAL A 357 8.08 -24.14 20.56
CA VAL A 357 7.03 -24.57 21.49
C VAL A 357 6.85 -26.10 21.43
N TRP A 358 6.90 -26.68 20.23
CA TRP A 358 6.84 -28.14 20.08
C TRP A 358 8.12 -28.82 20.54
N ALA A 359 9.30 -28.24 20.27
CA ALA A 359 10.57 -28.82 20.74
C ALA A 359 10.57 -29.04 22.27
N ASN A 360 10.05 -28.09 23.05
CA ASN A 360 10.00 -28.18 24.53
C ASN A 360 8.91 -29.12 25.05
N ILE A 361 7.72 -29.10 24.45
CA ILE A 361 6.64 -30.05 24.79
C ILE A 361 7.12 -31.48 24.51
N TRP A 362 7.85 -31.71 23.41
CA TRP A 362 8.33 -33.04 23.04
C TRP A 362 9.51 -33.52 23.88
N ASN A 363 10.45 -32.64 24.25
CA ASN A 363 11.49 -32.99 25.23
C ASN A 363 10.88 -33.45 26.56
N THR A 364 9.72 -32.93 26.93
CA THR A 364 8.99 -33.30 28.16
C THR A 364 8.19 -34.60 28.00
N VAL A 365 7.72 -34.93 26.79
CA VAL A 365 6.99 -36.19 26.52
C VAL A 365 7.95 -37.38 26.33
N GLN A 366 9.13 -37.14 25.75
CA GLN A 366 10.16 -38.18 25.56
C GLN A 366 10.76 -38.68 26.88
N THR A 367 10.76 -37.87 27.93
CA THR A 367 11.26 -38.28 29.26
C THR A 367 10.27 -39.13 30.06
N ILE A 368 9.00 -39.22 29.64
CA ILE A 368 7.93 -39.90 30.40
C ILE A 368 7.53 -41.27 29.78
N MET A 369 7.91 -41.57 28.53
CA MET A 369 7.54 -42.84 27.88
C MET A 369 8.72 -43.83 27.78
N PRO A 370 8.58 -45.06 28.32
CA PRO A 370 9.59 -46.10 28.16
C PRO A 370 9.54 -46.67 26.73
N TRP A 371 10.68 -46.62 26.05
CA TRP A 371 11.14 -47.40 24.90
C TRP A 371 10.08 -48.21 24.11
N GLY A 372 9.79 -47.78 22.88
CA GLY A 372 9.19 -48.66 21.87
C GLY A 372 8.26 -48.04 20.82
N ILE A 373 7.95 -46.74 20.88
CA ILE A 373 7.04 -46.11 19.90
C ILE A 373 7.79 -45.00 19.16
N GLN A 374 8.22 -45.26 17.92
CA GLN A 374 8.57 -44.18 17.00
C GLN A 374 7.31 -43.31 16.81
N PRO A 375 7.34 -42.00 17.10
CA PRO A 375 6.19 -41.16 16.83
C PRO A 375 5.97 -41.15 15.31
N HIS A 376 4.85 -41.70 14.85
CA HIS A 376 4.39 -41.53 13.48
C HIS A 376 4.17 -40.03 13.25
N HIS A 377 5.15 -39.35 12.66
CA HIS A 377 5.02 -37.96 12.27
C HIS A 377 3.93 -37.86 11.20
N SER A 378 2.76 -37.34 11.55
CA SER A 378 1.70 -37.08 10.59
C SER A 378 2.15 -35.99 9.61
N GLY A 379 2.52 -36.39 8.40
CA GLY A 379 2.91 -35.48 7.32
C GLY A 379 1.72 -34.70 6.77
N LEU A 380 1.99 -33.52 6.22
CA LEU A 380 1.03 -32.75 5.45
C LEU A 380 1.19 -33.08 3.98
N VAL A 381 0.10 -33.42 3.28
CA VAL A 381 0.18 -33.63 1.83
C VAL A 381 -0.05 -32.32 1.11
N LEU A 382 0.95 -31.91 0.31
CA LEU A 382 0.91 -30.68 -0.48
C LEU A 382 0.77 -31.04 -1.97
N LYS A 383 -0.43 -30.82 -2.54
CA LYS A 383 -0.73 -31.25 -3.91
C LYS A 383 -0.22 -30.31 -4.98
N THR A 384 -0.71 -29.08 -4.97
CA THR A 384 -0.41 -28.08 -6.01
C THR A 384 -0.41 -26.71 -5.39
N ILE A 385 0.49 -25.86 -5.85
CA ILE A 385 0.54 -24.45 -5.48
C ILE A 385 0.09 -23.65 -6.71
N ARG A 386 -1.02 -22.93 -6.58
CA ARG A 386 -1.48 -21.99 -7.62
C ARG A 386 -1.02 -20.60 -7.25
N VAL A 387 -0.41 -19.92 -8.20
CA VAL A 387 0.16 -18.58 -8.00
C VAL A 387 -0.49 -17.61 -8.96
N LYS A 388 -0.82 -16.41 -8.48
CA LYS A 388 -1.20 -15.28 -9.32
C LYS A 388 -0.29 -14.10 -9.01
N ALA A 389 0.43 -13.62 -10.02
CA ALA A 389 1.16 -12.36 -9.95
C ALA A 389 0.18 -11.21 -10.22
N GLY A 390 0.18 -10.20 -9.34
CA GLY A 390 -0.67 -9.03 -9.44
C GLY A 390 -0.24 -8.13 -10.58
N GLU A 391 1.03 -7.75 -10.63
CA GLU A 391 1.55 -6.75 -11.57
C GLU A 391 1.45 -7.24 -13.02
N THR A 392 1.79 -8.51 -13.28
CA THR A 392 1.73 -9.11 -14.63
C THR A 392 0.38 -9.76 -14.95
N GLN A 393 -0.53 -9.87 -13.97
CA GLN A 393 -1.79 -10.63 -14.04
C GLN A 393 -1.64 -12.12 -14.44
N GLN A 394 -0.41 -12.65 -14.48
CA GLN A 394 -0.13 -14.03 -14.86
C GLN A 394 -0.63 -15.01 -13.80
N ARG A 395 -1.10 -16.17 -14.26
CA ARG A 395 -1.52 -17.30 -13.43
C ARG A 395 -0.63 -18.49 -13.73
N MET A 396 -0.04 -19.05 -12.69
CA MET A 396 0.90 -20.16 -12.78
C MET A 396 0.46 -21.28 -11.84
N THR A 397 0.79 -22.52 -12.18
CA THR A 397 0.58 -23.66 -11.30
C THR A 397 1.90 -24.41 -11.14
N PHE A 398 2.18 -24.82 -9.91
CA PHE A 398 3.38 -25.54 -9.54
C PHE A 398 3.01 -26.88 -8.91
N CYS A 399 3.69 -27.92 -9.36
CA CYS A 399 3.54 -29.30 -8.94
C CYS A 399 4.82 -29.77 -8.26
N PRO A 400 4.75 -30.73 -7.32
CA PRO A 400 5.91 -31.35 -6.71
C PRO A 400 6.88 -31.88 -7.78
N GLU A 401 8.18 -31.64 -7.61
CA GLU A 401 9.23 -32.17 -8.48
C GLU A 401 9.30 -33.69 -8.39
N ASN A 402 9.12 -34.25 -7.19
CA ASN A 402 8.93 -35.67 -6.94
C ASN A 402 7.45 -35.97 -6.66
N MET A 403 6.78 -36.64 -7.60
CA MET A 403 5.35 -36.97 -7.52
C MET A 403 5.05 -38.17 -6.60
N ASP A 404 6.04 -38.99 -6.29
CA ASP A 404 5.88 -40.17 -5.44
C ASP A 404 5.96 -39.81 -3.94
N ASP A 405 6.54 -38.65 -3.62
CA ASP A 405 6.74 -38.17 -2.25
C ASP A 405 6.03 -36.82 -2.03
N LEU A 406 4.72 -36.91 -1.78
CA LEU A 406 3.85 -35.75 -1.55
C LEU A 406 3.73 -35.35 -0.08
N GLN A 407 4.24 -36.17 0.84
CA GLN A 407 4.17 -35.90 2.28
C GLN A 407 5.30 -34.95 2.69
N LEU A 408 4.94 -33.87 3.36
CA LEU A 408 5.84 -32.90 3.96
C LEU A 408 5.87 -33.12 5.48
N HIS A 409 7.04 -33.47 6.01
CA HIS A 409 7.27 -33.61 7.43
C HIS A 409 7.89 -32.34 8.04
N PRO A 410 7.81 -32.14 9.37
CA PRO A 410 8.52 -31.05 10.04
C PRO A 410 10.00 -31.04 9.66
N THR A 411 10.59 -29.85 9.49
CA THR A 411 11.98 -29.62 9.04
C THR A 411 12.31 -30.00 7.60
N GLN A 412 11.39 -30.66 6.88
CA GLN A 412 11.57 -31.04 5.50
C GLN A 412 11.29 -29.86 4.56
N GLU A 413 12.00 -29.84 3.44
CA GLU A 413 11.76 -28.95 2.31
C GLU A 413 11.25 -29.76 1.10
N LYS A 414 10.33 -29.17 0.35
CA LYS A 414 9.80 -29.73 -0.90
C LYS A 414 9.96 -28.73 -2.04
N VAL A 415 10.35 -29.24 -3.19
CA VAL A 415 10.54 -28.45 -4.41
C VAL A 415 9.32 -28.59 -5.31
N PHE A 416 8.83 -27.47 -5.81
CA PHE A 416 7.74 -27.39 -6.77
C PHE A 416 8.22 -26.69 -8.03
N VAL A 417 7.90 -27.27 -9.19
CA VAL A 417 8.24 -26.76 -10.52
C VAL A 417 6.97 -26.43 -11.30
N LYS A 418 7.08 -25.48 -12.24
CA LYS A 418 5.95 -25.06 -13.07
C LYS A 418 5.38 -26.25 -13.86
N CYS A 419 4.06 -26.40 -13.85
CA CYS A 419 3.35 -27.50 -14.51
C CYS A 419 2.03 -27.02 -15.15
N GLU A 420 1.61 -27.67 -16.23
CA GLU A 420 0.29 -27.45 -16.82
C GLU A 420 -0.74 -28.43 -16.25
N VAL A 421 -1.70 -27.91 -15.49
CA VAL A 421 -2.84 -28.73 -15.04
C VAL A 421 -3.87 -28.77 -16.16
N SER A 422 -3.76 -29.78 -17.04
CA SER A 422 -4.80 -30.02 -18.05
C SER A 422 -6.14 -30.32 -17.36
N ALA A 423 -7.19 -29.59 -17.73
CA ALA A 423 -8.56 -29.78 -17.22
C ALA A 423 -9.22 -31.11 -17.63
N LYS A 424 -8.45 -32.11 -18.11
CA LYS A 424 -8.95 -33.32 -18.78
C LYS A 424 -8.92 -34.61 -17.93
N LYS A 425 -8.56 -34.58 -16.65
CA LYS A 425 -8.43 -35.82 -15.81
C LYS A 425 -9.45 -35.99 -14.67
N THR A 426 -10.65 -35.40 -14.77
CA THR A 426 -11.74 -35.63 -13.78
C THR A 426 -12.98 -36.33 -14.36
N LYS A 427 -12.83 -37.06 -15.46
CA LYS A 427 -13.82 -38.03 -15.95
C LYS A 427 -13.10 -39.28 -16.47
N ARG A 428 -12.58 -40.11 -15.58
CA ARG A 428 -12.33 -41.54 -15.89
C ARG A 428 -12.24 -42.35 -14.61
N LYS A 429 -13.08 -43.37 -14.53
CA LYS A 429 -13.26 -44.40 -13.50
C LYS A 429 -14.14 -44.05 -12.30
N LEU A 430 -15.42 -43.82 -12.59
CA LEU A 430 -16.49 -44.63 -11.99
C LEU A 430 -17.36 -45.11 -13.16
N THR A 431 -17.14 -46.35 -13.56
CA THR A 431 -18.03 -47.18 -14.37
C THR A 431 -17.68 -48.62 -14.04
#